data_AF-A0A3D0PB25-F1
#
_entry.id   AF-A0A3D0PB25-F1
#
_cell.length_a   1.000
_cell.length_b   1.000
_cell.length_c   1.000
_cell.angle_alpha   90.00
_cell.angle_beta   90.00
_cell.angle_gamma   90.00
#
_symmetry.space_group_name_H-M   'P 1'
#
loop_
_entity.id
_entity.type
_entity.pdbx_description
1 polymer ?
#
loop_
_entity_poly.entity_id
_entity_poly.type
_entity_poly.pdbx_seq_one_letter_code
_entity_poly.pdbx_strand_id
1 'polypeptide(L)'
;MAMGRRLSRLLDRSLLLSTGPWLVLLLFFLVVRVSKGAPLADLYAQLSRPFWPGSAQSEWLKESQQLEDQQRIATLEGRLARLEQDQPLRNQAGDWITAPVISRRIEGWWQQLELGAGRVQGIKTGAVVTGPGGVLGRISSVTPSTSRVQLLTDPSSRVGVELQGGKGHGLLFGEGSSR
;
A
#
# COMPACT_ATOMS: atom_id res chain seq x y z
N MET A 1 51.61 70.82 -30.81
CA MET A 1 50.18 71.09 -30.55
C MET A 1 49.58 69.84 -29.93
N ALA A 2 49.48 69.77 -28.60
CA ALA A 2 48.22 69.92 -27.82
C ALA A 2 47.26 68.73 -28.07
N MET A 3 46.79 67.92 -27.13
CA MET A 3 46.35 68.25 -25.77
C MET A 3 46.08 66.94 -25.00
N GLY A 4 47.12 66.24 -24.55
CA GLY A 4 46.97 65.08 -23.66
C GLY A 4 46.91 65.51 -22.19
N ARG A 5 45.80 66.10 -21.72
CA ARG A 5 45.62 66.45 -20.29
C ARG A 5 44.14 66.56 -19.89
N ARG A 6 43.41 65.45 -19.72
CA ARG A 6 42.09 65.46 -19.02
C ARG A 6 41.68 64.11 -18.42
N LEU A 7 42.46 63.48 -17.53
CA LEU A 7 41.94 62.27 -16.84
C LEU A 7 42.41 61.99 -15.41
N SER A 8 43.19 62.87 -14.76
CA SER A 8 43.72 62.59 -13.41
C SER A 8 43.08 63.39 -12.26
N ARG A 9 41.89 63.99 -12.46
CA ARG A 9 41.24 64.86 -11.45
C ARG A 9 39.97 64.28 -10.83
N LEU A 10 39.89 62.97 -10.59
CA LEU A 10 38.70 62.36 -9.96
C LEU A 10 38.99 61.43 -8.76
N LEU A 11 40.22 61.40 -8.24
CA LEU A 11 40.52 60.63 -7.02
C LEU A 11 41.06 61.54 -5.90
N ASP A 12 40.16 62.35 -5.34
CA ASP A 12 40.41 63.10 -4.12
C ASP A 12 40.45 62.14 -2.92
N ARG A 13 41.62 62.06 -2.26
CA ARG A 13 41.89 61.17 -1.12
C ARG A 13 41.09 61.51 0.15
N SER A 14 40.49 62.69 0.23
CA SER A 14 39.69 63.15 1.38
C SER A 14 38.28 62.54 1.44
N LEU A 15 37.73 62.12 0.29
CA LEU A 15 36.42 61.44 0.23
C LEU A 15 36.48 59.98 0.70
N LEU A 16 37.65 59.33 0.59
CA LEU A 16 37.86 57.96 1.07
C LEU A 16 37.89 57.86 2.61
N LEU A 17 38.41 58.86 3.33
CA LEU A 17 38.43 58.82 4.80
C LEU A 17 37.05 59.06 5.43
N SER A 18 36.18 59.84 4.78
CA SER A 18 34.84 60.15 5.31
C SER A 18 33.82 59.02 5.08
N THR A 19 33.96 58.24 4.00
CA THR A 19 33.02 57.17 3.61
C THR A 19 33.38 55.79 4.18
N GLY A 20 34.60 55.62 4.69
CA GLY A 20 35.08 54.41 5.36
C GLY A 20 34.13 53.85 6.45
N PRO A 21 33.70 54.64 7.45
CA PRO A 21 32.82 54.12 8.51
C PRO A 21 31.44 53.70 7.99
N TRP A 22 30.92 54.38 6.96
CA TRP A 22 29.65 54.01 6.32
C TRP A 22 29.75 52.72 5.52
N LEU A 23 30.88 52.45 4.86
CA LEU A 23 31.14 51.17 4.18
C LEU A 23 31.25 50.00 5.15
N VAL A 24 31.85 50.20 6.33
CA VAL A 24 31.92 49.16 7.37
C VAL A 24 30.53 48.85 7.93
N LEU A 25 29.70 49.87 8.18
CA LEU A 25 28.32 49.67 8.60
C LEU A 25 27.49 48.94 7.54
N LEU A 26 27.66 49.29 6.26
CA LEU A 26 26.97 48.62 5.16
C LEU A 26 27.43 47.17 5.00
N LEU A 27 28.73 46.90 5.13
CA LEU A 27 29.29 45.54 5.13
C LEU A 27 28.74 44.73 6.31
N PHE A 28 28.69 45.29 7.51
CA PHE A 28 28.11 44.65 8.69
C PHE A 28 26.63 44.31 8.48
N PHE A 29 25.83 45.26 7.98
CA PHE A 29 24.42 45.02 7.65
C PHE A 29 24.24 43.97 6.55
N LEU A 30 25.16 43.93 5.58
CA LEU A 30 25.15 42.96 4.49
C LEU A 30 25.51 41.55 4.99
N VAL A 31 26.48 41.42 5.91
CA VAL A 31 26.83 40.15 6.57
C VAL A 31 25.66 39.65 7.44
N VAL A 32 24.99 40.54 8.17
CA VAL A 32 23.78 40.18 8.95
C VAL A 32 22.64 39.75 8.02
N ARG A 33 22.47 40.42 6.87
CA ARG A 33 21.41 40.10 5.90
C ARG A 33 21.67 38.80 5.13
N VAL A 34 22.93 38.51 4.78
CA VAL A 34 23.31 37.25 4.11
C VAL A 34 23.24 36.06 5.09
N SER A 35 23.61 36.26 6.36
CA SER A 35 23.60 35.18 7.36
C SER A 35 22.21 34.82 7.89
N LYS A 36 21.15 35.55 7.49
CA LYS A 36 19.74 35.34 7.90
C LYS A 36 19.57 35.16 9.43
N GLY A 37 20.45 35.75 10.24
CA GLY A 37 20.40 35.64 11.70
C GLY A 37 20.79 34.27 12.29
N ALA A 38 21.39 33.36 11.51
CA ALA A 38 21.89 32.07 11.99
C ALA A 38 22.77 32.16 13.27
N PRO A 39 23.73 33.09 13.39
CA PRO A 39 24.55 33.16 14.61
C PRO A 39 23.74 33.57 15.86
N LEU A 40 22.71 34.40 15.71
CA LEU A 40 21.81 34.77 16.82
C LEU A 40 20.94 33.58 17.25
N ALA A 41 20.46 32.79 16.29
CA ALA A 41 19.68 31.58 16.58
C ALA A 41 20.51 30.52 17.33
N ASP A 42 21.79 30.34 16.98
CA ASP A 42 22.69 29.42 17.67
C ASP A 42 23.01 29.87 19.10
N LEU A 43 23.31 31.16 19.30
CA LEU A 43 23.52 31.76 20.62
C LEU A 43 22.25 31.64 21.49
N TYR A 44 21.08 31.92 20.90
CA TYR A 44 19.79 31.77 21.57
C TYR A 44 19.52 30.32 21.95
N ALA A 45 19.80 29.36 21.06
CA ALA A 45 19.66 27.94 21.34
C ALA A 45 20.61 27.53 22.48
N GLN A 46 21.87 27.97 22.50
CA GLN A 46 22.83 27.63 23.55
C GLN A 46 22.46 28.20 24.92
N LEU A 47 21.96 29.43 24.95
CA LEU A 47 21.56 30.10 26.19
C LEU A 47 20.24 29.54 26.76
N SER A 48 19.30 29.15 25.89
CA SER A 48 17.98 28.65 26.30
C SER A 48 17.92 27.13 26.49
N ARG A 49 18.88 26.35 25.95
CA ARG A 49 19.04 24.89 26.14
C ARG A 49 18.76 24.36 27.56
N PRO A 50 19.26 24.97 28.66
CA PRO A 50 18.99 24.46 30.01
C PRO A 50 17.53 24.61 30.47
N PHE A 51 16.71 25.39 29.75
CA PHE A 51 15.29 25.61 30.04
C PHE A 51 14.36 24.87 29.07
N TRP A 52 14.90 24.11 28.09
CA TRP A 52 14.08 23.33 27.16
C TRP A 52 13.60 22.04 27.85
N PRO A 53 12.32 21.67 27.74
CA PRO A 53 11.79 20.41 28.26
C PRO A 53 12.39 19.25 27.45
N GLY A 54 13.54 18.73 27.89
CA GLY A 54 14.35 17.77 27.11
C GLY A 54 13.94 16.31 27.23
N SER A 55 13.08 15.93 28.19
CA SER A 55 12.76 14.52 28.47
C SER A 55 11.29 14.15 28.29
N ALA A 56 10.34 15.05 28.62
CA ALA A 56 8.90 14.76 28.62
C ALA A 56 8.36 14.38 27.23
N GLN A 57 8.84 15.02 26.15
CA GLN A 57 8.42 14.70 24.78
C GLN A 57 8.90 13.33 24.31
N SER A 58 10.10 12.91 24.72
CA SER A 58 10.65 11.60 24.34
C SER A 58 9.95 10.45 25.07
N GLU A 59 9.48 10.70 26.30
CA GLU A 59 8.74 9.75 27.12
C GLU A 59 7.34 9.51 26.54
N TRP A 60 6.63 10.58 26.17
CA TRP A 60 5.33 10.45 25.51
C TRP A 60 5.41 9.76 24.15
N LEU A 61 6.48 10.00 23.37
CA LEU A 61 6.69 9.30 22.11
C LEU A 61 6.94 7.80 22.31
N LYS A 62 7.72 7.44 23.34
CA LYS A 62 7.96 6.03 23.71
C LYS A 62 6.69 5.36 24.23
N GLU A 63 5.92 6.05 25.06
CA GLU A 63 4.65 5.55 25.58
C GLU A 63 3.63 5.35 24.45
N SER A 64 3.57 6.27 23.49
CA SER A 64 2.71 6.13 22.30
C SER A 64 3.12 4.93 21.44
N GLN A 65 4.42 4.74 21.19
CA GLN A 65 4.91 3.56 20.47
C GLN A 65 4.58 2.26 21.20
N GLN A 66 4.74 2.24 22.52
CA GLN A 66 4.43 1.07 23.33
C GLN A 66 2.93 0.72 23.29
N LEU A 67 2.05 1.73 23.33
CA LEU A 67 0.60 1.53 23.18
C LEU A 67 0.23 1.00 21.77
N GLU A 68 0.85 1.53 20.72
CA GLU A 68 0.64 1.05 19.35
C GLU A 68 1.08 -0.42 19.18
N ASP A 69 2.22 -0.79 19.76
CA ASP A 69 2.72 -2.16 19.71
C ASP A 69 1.80 -3.13 20.46
N GLN A 70 1.28 -2.74 21.63
CA GLN A 70 0.28 -3.54 22.35
C GLN A 70 -1.00 -3.74 21.53
N GLN A 71 -1.49 -2.69 20.85
CA GLN A 71 -2.66 -2.79 19.98
C GLN A 71 -2.41 -3.70 18.77
N ARG A 72 -1.20 -3.66 18.20
CA ARG A 72 -0.80 -4.56 17.10
C ARG A 72 -0.81 -6.02 17.54
N ILE A 73 -0.22 -6.32 18.70
CA ILE A 73 -0.18 -7.69 19.22
C ILE A 73 -1.61 -8.22 19.41
N ALA A 74 -2.48 -7.47 20.07
CA ALA A 74 -3.88 -7.87 20.27
C ALA A 74 -4.62 -8.09 18.94
N THR A 75 -4.36 -7.24 17.93
CA THR A 75 -4.96 -7.39 16.60
C THR A 75 -4.44 -8.64 15.87
N LEU A 76 -3.15 -8.94 15.99
CA LEU A 76 -2.52 -10.10 15.38
C LEU A 76 -3.01 -11.40 16.02
N GLU A 77 -3.08 -11.45 17.36
CA GLU A 77 -3.62 -12.60 18.10
C GLU A 77 -5.08 -12.88 17.72
N GLY A 78 -5.91 -11.83 17.59
CA GLY A 78 -7.29 -11.99 17.13
C GLY A 78 -7.40 -12.55 15.71
N ARG A 79 -6.47 -12.21 14.81
CA ARG A 79 -6.42 -12.77 13.46
C ARG A 79 -5.98 -14.23 13.47
N LEU A 80 -4.99 -14.58 14.29
CA LEU A 80 -4.53 -15.96 14.45
C LEU A 80 -5.65 -16.85 14.98
N ALA A 81 -6.33 -16.43 16.05
CA ALA A 81 -7.45 -17.19 16.62
C ALA A 81 -8.57 -17.44 15.60
N ARG A 82 -8.86 -16.45 14.74
CA ARG A 82 -9.86 -16.60 13.68
C ARG A 82 -9.42 -17.58 12.59
N LEU A 83 -8.15 -17.52 12.18
CA LEU A 83 -7.59 -18.45 11.20
C LEU A 83 -7.57 -19.90 11.72
N GLU A 84 -7.28 -20.08 13.01
CA GLU A 84 -7.33 -21.38 13.68
C GLU A 84 -8.76 -21.94 13.74
N GLN A 85 -9.75 -21.09 14.01
CA GLN A 85 -11.16 -21.47 14.00
C GLN A 85 -11.65 -21.92 12.61
N ASP A 86 -11.10 -21.34 11.55
CA ASP A 86 -11.44 -21.69 10.15
C ASP A 86 -10.66 -22.91 9.62
N GLN A 87 -9.58 -23.31 10.30
CA GLN A 87 -8.74 -24.46 9.93
C GLN A 87 -9.47 -25.81 9.86
N PRO A 88 -10.38 -26.19 10.79
CA PRO A 88 -11.11 -27.45 10.69
C PRO A 88 -12.06 -27.50 9.48
N LEU A 89 -12.55 -26.35 8.98
CA LEU A 89 -13.33 -26.32 7.72
C LEU A 89 -12.42 -26.57 6.51
N ARG A 90 -11.19 -26.03 6.51
CA ARG A 90 -10.21 -26.28 5.43
C ARG A 90 -9.73 -27.72 5.40
N ASN A 91 -9.51 -28.35 6.56
CA ASN A 91 -9.03 -29.74 6.62
C ASN A 91 -10.11 -30.76 6.19
N GLN A 92 -11.39 -30.38 6.24
CA GLN A 92 -12.50 -31.18 5.68
C GLN A 92 -12.64 -31.00 4.17
N ALA A 93 -12.19 -29.88 3.62
CA ALA A 93 -12.10 -29.68 2.18
C ALA A 93 -10.84 -30.40 1.67
N GLY A 94 -11.03 -31.58 1.07
CA GLY A 94 -9.95 -32.48 0.64
C GLY A 94 -8.90 -31.85 -0.29
N ASP A 95 -7.90 -32.66 -0.68
CA ASP A 95 -6.75 -32.22 -1.48
C ASP A 95 -7.15 -31.37 -2.69
N TRP A 96 -6.58 -30.17 -2.77
CA TRP A 96 -6.82 -29.22 -3.86
C TRP A 96 -5.84 -29.47 -5.00
N ILE A 97 -6.35 -29.60 -6.23
CA ILE A 97 -5.55 -29.75 -7.44
C ILE A 97 -5.60 -28.45 -8.22
N THR A 98 -4.45 -27.82 -8.45
CA THR A 98 -4.35 -26.64 -9.33
C THR A 98 -4.29 -27.08 -10.79
N ALA A 99 -5.16 -26.52 -11.64
CA ALA A 99 -5.22 -26.83 -13.06
C ALA A 99 -5.31 -25.55 -13.90
N PRO A 100 -4.59 -25.45 -15.04
CA PRO A 100 -4.71 -24.31 -15.93
C PRO A 100 -6.04 -24.34 -16.70
N VAL A 101 -6.59 -23.16 -17.00
CA VAL A 101 -7.77 -23.03 -17.87
C VAL A 101 -7.31 -23.11 -19.32
N ILE A 102 -7.75 -24.12 -20.05
CA ILE A 102 -7.37 -24.33 -21.46
C ILE A 102 -8.41 -23.78 -22.44
N SER A 103 -9.67 -23.70 -22.02
CA SER A 103 -10.76 -23.16 -22.82
C SER A 103 -11.86 -22.59 -21.92
N ARG A 104 -12.55 -21.56 -22.40
CA ARG A 104 -13.65 -20.92 -21.69
C ARG A 104 -14.75 -20.58 -22.68
N ARG A 105 -15.97 -21.00 -22.38
CA ARG A 105 -17.19 -20.59 -23.10
C ARG A 105 -18.18 -20.01 -22.12
N ILE A 106 -18.35 -18.69 -22.19
CA ILE A 106 -19.20 -17.90 -21.27
C ILE A 106 -20.46 -17.38 -21.98
N GLU A 107 -20.60 -17.63 -23.27
CA GLU A 107 -21.69 -17.11 -24.10
C GLU A 107 -22.70 -18.22 -24.42
N GLY A 108 -23.99 -17.85 -24.38
CA GLY A 108 -25.10 -18.74 -24.73
C GLY A 108 -25.64 -19.58 -23.56
N TRP A 109 -26.49 -20.54 -23.91
CA TRP A 109 -27.24 -21.42 -23.01
C TRP A 109 -26.41 -22.52 -22.31
N TRP A 110 -25.14 -22.69 -22.70
CA TRP A 110 -24.20 -23.61 -22.06
C TRP A 110 -22.90 -22.89 -21.71
N GLN A 111 -22.71 -22.62 -20.42
CA GLN A 111 -21.54 -21.94 -19.92
C GLN A 111 -20.60 -22.95 -19.26
N GLN A 112 -19.44 -23.16 -19.89
CA GLN A 112 -18.48 -24.17 -19.47
C GLN A 112 -17.05 -23.64 -19.45
N LEU A 113 -16.24 -24.26 -18.62
CA LEU A 113 -14.81 -24.02 -18.57
C LEU A 113 -14.08 -25.36 -18.69
N GLU A 114 -12.99 -25.39 -19.46
CA GLU A 114 -12.19 -26.58 -19.65
C GLU A 114 -10.83 -26.41 -18.95
N LEU A 115 -10.46 -27.40 -18.16
CA LEU A 115 -9.25 -27.43 -17.36
C LEU A 115 -8.25 -28.42 -17.95
N GLY A 116 -6.96 -28.04 -17.94
CA GLY A 116 -5.84 -28.87 -18.38
C GLY A 116 -5.42 -29.92 -17.35
N ALA A 117 -6.38 -30.50 -16.64
CA ALA A 117 -6.18 -31.62 -15.73
C ALA A 117 -7.41 -32.53 -15.77
N GLY A 118 -7.19 -33.83 -15.64
CA GLY A 118 -8.23 -34.86 -15.73
C GLY A 118 -8.00 -36.00 -14.74
N ARG A 119 -8.46 -37.20 -15.11
CA ARG A 119 -8.49 -38.37 -14.23
C ARG A 119 -7.10 -38.82 -13.78
N VAL A 120 -6.07 -38.61 -14.59
CA VAL A 120 -4.67 -38.96 -14.24
C VAL A 120 -4.20 -38.14 -13.03
N GLN A 121 -4.67 -36.90 -12.90
CA GLN A 121 -4.38 -36.03 -11.77
C GLN A 121 -5.30 -36.28 -10.56
N GLY A 122 -6.18 -37.28 -10.62
CA GLY A 122 -7.10 -37.61 -9.53
C GLY A 122 -8.43 -36.84 -9.56
N ILE A 123 -8.71 -36.08 -10.61
CA ILE A 123 -9.95 -35.32 -10.75
C ILE A 123 -11.14 -36.26 -10.97
N LYS A 124 -12.25 -35.96 -10.28
CA LYS A 124 -13.51 -36.72 -10.34
C LYS A 124 -14.67 -35.84 -10.75
N THR A 125 -15.63 -36.41 -11.46
CA THR A 125 -16.92 -35.77 -11.72
C THR A 125 -17.59 -35.41 -10.39
N GLY A 126 -18.18 -34.22 -10.32
CA GLY A 126 -18.79 -33.71 -9.09
C GLY A 126 -17.83 -32.93 -8.18
N ALA A 127 -16.53 -32.88 -8.47
CA ALA A 127 -15.60 -32.06 -7.67
C ALA A 127 -15.88 -30.56 -7.84
N VAL A 128 -15.72 -29.81 -6.76
CA VAL A 128 -15.92 -28.35 -6.73
C VAL A 128 -14.72 -27.65 -7.35
N VAL A 129 -14.98 -26.65 -8.18
CA VAL A 129 -13.94 -25.83 -8.81
C VAL A 129 -13.99 -24.43 -8.22
N THR A 130 -12.86 -23.96 -7.69
CA THR A 130 -12.71 -22.65 -7.09
C THR A 130 -11.72 -21.81 -7.89
N GLY A 131 -11.89 -20.49 -7.84
CA GLY A 131 -10.98 -19.51 -8.40
C GLY A 131 -10.74 -18.35 -7.42
N PRO A 132 -10.01 -17.30 -7.84
CA PRO A 132 -9.66 -16.18 -6.97
C PRO A 132 -10.85 -15.45 -6.34
N GLY A 133 -12.03 -15.51 -6.97
CA GLY A 133 -13.27 -14.88 -6.50
C GLY A 133 -14.25 -15.80 -5.77
N GLY A 134 -13.88 -17.06 -5.51
CA GLY A 134 -14.74 -18.04 -4.86
C GLY A 134 -15.07 -19.26 -5.73
N VAL A 135 -16.22 -19.88 -5.47
CA VAL A 135 -16.66 -21.08 -6.19
C VAL A 135 -17.11 -20.71 -7.60
N LEU A 136 -16.55 -21.39 -8.61
CA LEU A 136 -16.88 -21.19 -10.02
C LEU A 136 -17.93 -22.18 -10.51
N GLY A 137 -17.96 -23.39 -9.95
CA GLY A 137 -18.89 -24.44 -10.36
C GLY A 137 -18.42 -25.83 -9.97
N ARG A 138 -18.85 -26.82 -10.75
CA ARG A 138 -18.58 -28.24 -10.49
C ARG A 138 -18.19 -28.97 -11.77
N ILE A 139 -17.36 -29.99 -11.62
CA ILE A 139 -16.92 -30.81 -12.75
C ILE A 139 -18.08 -31.66 -13.27
N SER A 140 -18.43 -31.47 -14.54
CA SER A 140 -19.51 -32.19 -15.22
C SER A 140 -19.01 -33.42 -15.96
N SER A 141 -17.79 -33.38 -16.51
CA SER A 141 -17.14 -34.53 -17.14
C SER A 141 -15.63 -34.48 -17.02
N VAL A 142 -15.00 -35.66 -17.06
CA VAL A 142 -13.55 -35.82 -16.90
C VAL A 142 -13.02 -36.75 -17.99
N THR A 143 -11.96 -36.33 -18.67
CA THR A 143 -11.16 -37.15 -19.58
C THR A 143 -9.84 -37.55 -18.89
N PRO A 144 -8.98 -38.39 -19.47
CA PRO A 144 -7.69 -38.71 -18.87
C PRO A 144 -6.82 -37.47 -18.56
N SER A 145 -6.83 -36.46 -19.44
CA SER A 145 -5.95 -35.28 -19.37
C SER A 145 -6.66 -33.95 -19.14
N THR A 146 -7.97 -33.87 -19.37
CA THR A 146 -8.77 -32.64 -19.23
C THR A 146 -10.03 -32.88 -18.43
N SER A 147 -10.64 -31.80 -17.95
CA SER A 147 -11.94 -31.85 -17.28
C SER A 147 -12.79 -30.65 -17.67
N ARG A 148 -14.10 -30.86 -17.69
CA ARG A 148 -15.09 -29.86 -18.03
C ARG A 148 -15.83 -29.44 -16.77
N VAL A 149 -15.95 -28.13 -16.59
CA VAL A 149 -16.60 -27.48 -15.46
C VAL A 149 -17.90 -26.89 -15.96
N GLN A 150 -19.00 -27.25 -15.30
CA GLN A 150 -20.27 -26.55 -15.42
C GLN A 150 -20.26 -25.37 -14.44
N LEU A 151 -20.41 -24.16 -14.98
CA LEU A 151 -20.32 -22.93 -14.20
C LEU A 151 -21.60 -22.70 -13.38
N LEU A 152 -21.47 -21.97 -12.26
CA LEU A 152 -22.63 -21.56 -11.45
C LEU A 152 -23.62 -20.69 -12.21
N THR A 153 -23.14 -19.95 -13.19
CA THR A 153 -23.94 -19.05 -14.03
C THR A 153 -24.74 -19.79 -15.10
N ASP A 154 -24.44 -21.08 -15.37
CA ASP A 154 -25.14 -21.88 -16.36
C ASP A 154 -26.63 -22.07 -16.00
N PRO A 155 -27.59 -21.89 -16.93
CA PRO A 155 -29.03 -22.02 -16.66
C PRO A 155 -29.46 -23.36 -16.05
N SER A 156 -28.69 -24.42 -16.30
CA SER A 156 -28.96 -25.76 -15.76
C SER A 156 -28.31 -26.01 -14.40
N SER A 157 -27.47 -25.09 -13.92
CA SER A 157 -26.80 -25.17 -12.63
C SER A 157 -27.78 -24.95 -11.47
N ARG A 158 -27.71 -25.84 -10.48
CA ARG A 158 -28.47 -25.79 -9.23
C ARG A 158 -27.54 -26.11 -8.07
N VAL A 159 -27.35 -25.19 -7.15
CA VAL A 159 -26.43 -25.35 -6.01
C VAL A 159 -27.09 -24.91 -4.72
N GLY A 160 -27.10 -25.79 -3.72
CA GLY A 160 -27.56 -25.46 -2.37
C GLY A 160 -26.59 -24.46 -1.73
N VAL A 161 -27.12 -23.40 -1.15
CA VAL A 161 -26.36 -22.36 -0.46
C VAL A 161 -26.89 -22.17 0.95
N GLU A 162 -26.00 -21.82 1.86
CA GLU A 162 -26.35 -21.42 3.22
C GLU A 162 -25.96 -19.97 3.42
N LEU A 163 -26.85 -19.18 4.04
CA LEU A 163 -26.57 -17.79 4.38
C LEU A 163 -25.61 -17.73 5.57
N GLN A 164 -24.65 -16.79 5.53
CA GLN A 164 -23.74 -16.58 6.65
C GLN A 164 -24.51 -16.32 7.95
N GLY A 165 -24.07 -16.99 9.02
CA GLY A 165 -24.69 -16.92 10.35
C GLY A 165 -25.90 -17.83 10.52
N GLY A 166 -26.08 -18.86 9.68
CA GLY A 166 -27.11 -19.89 9.85
C GLY A 166 -28.54 -19.40 9.60
N LYS A 167 -28.69 -18.25 8.93
CA LYS A 167 -29.99 -17.56 8.75
C LYS A 167 -30.92 -18.22 7.73
N GLY A 168 -30.51 -19.33 7.13
CA GLY A 168 -31.34 -20.10 6.21
C GLY A 168 -30.55 -20.79 5.09
N HIS A 169 -31.21 -21.77 4.48
CA HIS A 169 -30.73 -22.47 3.30
C HIS A 169 -31.51 -22.01 2.07
N GLY A 170 -30.85 -21.94 0.92
CA GLY A 170 -31.42 -21.56 -0.35
C GLY A 170 -30.91 -22.42 -1.49
N LEU A 171 -31.49 -22.23 -2.67
CA LEU A 171 -31.06 -22.87 -3.90
C LEU A 171 -30.68 -21.78 -4.90
N LEU A 172 -29.42 -21.78 -5.33
CA LEU A 172 -28.90 -20.88 -6.34
C LEU A 172 -29.12 -21.51 -7.72
N PHE A 173 -29.67 -20.74 -8.64
CA PHE A 173 -29.86 -21.10 -10.04
C PHE A 173 -29.02 -20.17 -10.91
N GLY A 174 -28.38 -20.71 -11.94
CA GLY A 174 -27.72 -19.87 -12.93
C GLY A 174 -28.74 -19.20 -13.84
N GLU A 175 -28.52 -17.93 -14.20
CA GLU A 175 -29.40 -17.18 -15.10
C GLU A 175 -28.91 -17.18 -16.56
N GLY A 176 -27.75 -17.78 -16.85
CA GLY A 176 -27.11 -17.75 -18.18
C GLY A 176 -26.55 -16.38 -18.56
N SER A 177 -26.39 -15.47 -17.60
CA SER A 177 -25.83 -14.15 -17.84
C SER A 177 -24.30 -14.23 -17.99
N SER A 178 -23.76 -13.61 -19.04
CA SER A 178 -22.34 -13.38 -19.24
C SER A 178 -21.97 -12.01 -18.66
N ARG A 179 -21.67 -11.93 -17.36
CA ARG A 179 -21.17 -10.71 -16.72
C ARG A 179 -19.78 -10.93 -16.16
#